data_AF-A0A0D2LP11-F1
#
_entry.id   AF-A0A0D2LP11-F1
#
_cell.length_a   1.000
_cell.length_b   1.000
_cell.length_c   1.000
_cell.angle_alpha   90.00
_cell.angle_beta   90.00
_cell.angle_gamma   90.00
#
_symmetry.space_group_name_H-M   'P 1'
#
loop_
_entity.id
_entity.type
_entity.pdbx_description
1 polymer ?
#
loop_
_entity_poly.entity_id
_entity_poly.type
_entity_poly.pdbx_seq_one_letter_code
_entity_poly.pdbx_strand_id
1 'polypeptide(L)'
;CPVPGRHKPNGTHYYPALTKPVNYRMPGCDHPDIPFTLATVSSSALYLSNLEFLLKSPNETQYKKWRLETGIAKPTIFLGFDAKQIIGVPGCFGSD
;
A
#
# COMPACT_ATOMS: atom_id res chain seq x y z
N CYS A 1 2.18 4.32 -1.85
CA CYS A 1 3.09 3.54 -1.00
C CYS A 1 4.46 3.59 -1.65
N PRO A 2 5.53 3.92 -0.91
CA PRO A 2 6.88 4.04 -1.48
C PRO A 2 7.46 2.68 -1.92
N VAL A 3 6.94 1.57 -1.39
CA VAL A 3 7.35 0.23 -1.78
C VAL A 3 6.45 -0.26 -2.93
N PRO A 4 6.97 -0.46 -4.15
CA PRO A 4 6.20 -1.05 -5.24
C PRO A 4 5.75 -2.47 -4.89
N GLY A 5 4.51 -2.78 -5.23
CA GLY A 5 3.97 -4.13 -5.08
C GLY A 5 4.43 -5.06 -6.21
N ARG A 6 4.50 -6.36 -5.92
CA ARG A 6 4.77 -7.40 -6.91
C ARG A 6 3.48 -8.14 -7.27
N HIS A 7 3.19 -8.23 -8.56
CA HIS A 7 2.03 -8.95 -9.06
C HIS A 7 2.28 -10.47 -9.10
N LYS A 8 1.35 -11.26 -8.55
CA LYS A 8 1.44 -12.72 -8.65
C LYS A 8 1.19 -13.18 -10.09
N PRO A 9 2.08 -13.97 -10.72
CA PRO A 9 1.82 -14.51 -12.05
C PRO A 9 0.52 -15.32 -12.08
N ASN A 10 -0.32 -15.07 -13.09
CA ASN A 10 -1.65 -15.68 -13.24
C ASN A 10 -2.62 -15.40 -12.07
N GLY A 11 -2.31 -14.44 -11.20
CA GLY A 11 -3.20 -13.94 -10.16
C GLY A 11 -3.72 -12.55 -10.50
N THR A 12 -4.56 -12.02 -9.62
CA THR A 12 -5.04 -10.62 -9.64
C THR A 12 -4.43 -9.78 -8.51
N HIS A 13 -3.61 -10.40 -7.67
CA HIS A 13 -3.16 -9.84 -6.41
C HIS A 13 -1.74 -9.28 -6.52
N TYR A 14 -1.53 -8.16 -5.82
CA TYR A 14 -0.23 -7.54 -5.62
C TYR A 14 0.17 -7.72 -4.16
N TYR A 15 1.41 -8.10 -3.92
CA TYR A 15 1.95 -8.26 -2.58
C TYR A 15 3.15 -7.34 -2.37
N PRO A 16 3.29 -6.73 -1.19
CA PRO A 16 4.54 -6.08 -0.81
C PRO A 16 5.61 -7.17 -0.66
N ALA A 17 6.65 -7.11 -1.48
CA ALA A 17 7.74 -8.07 -1.46
C ALA A 17 9.06 -7.35 -1.71
N LEU A 18 9.85 -7.21 -0.64
CA LEU A 18 11.14 -6.53 -0.68
C LEU A 18 12.13 -7.27 -1.58
N THR A 19 12.13 -8.61 -1.54
CA THR A 19 12.99 -9.46 -2.37
C THR A 19 12.28 -9.87 -3.67
N LYS A 20 13.04 -9.94 -4.76
CA LYS A 20 12.61 -10.45 -6.07
C LYS A 20 12.64 -11.98 -6.07
N PRO A 21 11.52 -12.65 -6.38
CA PRO A 21 11.52 -14.11 -6.49
C PRO A 21 12.43 -14.59 -7.63
N VAL A 22 12.96 -15.79 -7.50
CA VAL A 22 13.79 -16.43 -8.53
C VAL A 22 12.95 -16.66 -9.79
N ASN A 23 13.53 -16.39 -10.97
CA ASN A 23 12.87 -16.52 -12.28
C ASN A 23 11.55 -15.72 -12.41
N TYR A 24 11.40 -14.64 -11.64
CA TYR A 24 10.28 -13.72 -11.76
C TYR A 24 10.58 -12.68 -12.84
N ARG A 25 9.67 -12.57 -13.83
CA ARG A 25 9.67 -11.51 -14.84
C ARG A 25 8.23 -11.08 -15.09
N MET A 26 7.88 -9.87 -14.63
CA MET A 26 6.53 -9.32 -14.75
C MET A 26 6.62 -7.83 -15.12
N PRO A 27 6.18 -7.41 -16.33
CA PRO A 27 6.24 -6.02 -16.74
C PRO A 27 5.62 -5.08 -15.69
N GLY A 28 6.33 -4.02 -15.32
CA GLY A 28 5.89 -3.06 -14.30
C GLY A 28 6.02 -3.53 -12.84
N CYS A 29 6.36 -4.79 -12.58
CA CYS A 29 6.55 -5.35 -11.23
C CYS A 29 7.95 -5.98 -11.02
N ASP A 30 8.85 -5.84 -12.00
CA ASP A 30 10.12 -6.58 -12.06
C ASP A 30 11.31 -5.91 -11.37
N HIS A 31 11.04 -4.95 -10.48
CA HIS A 31 12.07 -4.18 -9.77
C HIS A 31 13.03 -5.07 -8.96
N PRO A 32 14.30 -4.67 -8.75
CA PRO A 32 15.27 -5.40 -7.94
C PRO A 32 14.85 -5.45 -6.47
N ASP A 33 15.67 -6.12 -5.66
CA ASP A 33 15.52 -6.14 -4.21
C ASP A 33 15.52 -4.73 -3.63
N ILE A 34 14.64 -4.51 -2.66
CA ILE A 34 14.54 -3.25 -1.93
C ILE A 34 15.11 -3.49 -0.53
N PRO A 35 16.20 -2.79 -0.14
CA PRO A 35 16.71 -2.83 1.21
C PRO A 35 15.61 -2.50 2.23
N PHE A 36 15.51 -3.26 3.33
CA PHE A 36 14.55 -2.98 4.38
C PHE A 36 14.66 -1.56 4.94
N THR A 37 15.87 -0.99 4.96
CA THR A 37 16.12 0.40 5.38
C THR A 37 15.45 1.45 4.49
N LEU A 38 15.18 1.11 3.22
CA LEU A 38 14.47 1.96 2.25
C LEU A 38 12.97 1.69 2.21
N ALA A 39 12.51 0.58 2.80
CA ALA A 39 11.09 0.30 3.02
C ALA A 39 10.58 1.30 4.07
N THR A 40 10.18 2.47 3.58
CA THR A 40 9.87 3.63 4.42
C THR A 40 8.67 3.31 5.30
N VAL A 41 8.80 3.57 6.60
CA VAL A 41 7.69 3.55 7.53
C VAL A 41 6.73 4.66 7.09
N SER A 42 5.54 4.28 6.61
CA SER A 42 4.51 5.26 6.30
C SER A 42 4.03 5.90 7.60
N SER A 43 4.03 7.23 7.67
CA SER A 43 3.50 7.96 8.83
C SER A 43 1.97 8.02 8.80
N SER A 44 1.36 8.26 9.96
CA SER A 44 -0.10 8.45 10.06
C SER A 44 -0.58 9.64 9.22
N ALA A 45 0.18 10.73 9.21
CA ALA A 45 -0.13 11.89 8.40
C ALA A 45 -0.16 11.56 6.90
N LEU A 46 0.84 10.81 6.41
CA LEU A 46 0.90 10.40 5.00
C LEU A 46 -0.22 9.42 4.64
N TYR A 47 -0.54 8.48 5.54
CA TYR A 47 -1.67 7.56 5.32
C TYR A 47 -2.99 8.33 5.20
N LEU A 48 -3.26 9.26 6.14
CA LEU A 48 -4.50 10.04 6.16
C LEU A 48 -4.60 10.98 4.95
N SER A 49 -3.50 11.65 4.55
CA SER A 49 -3.50 12.49 3.34
C SER A 49 -3.75 11.68 2.08
N ASN A 50 -3.14 10.50 1.96
CA ASN A 50 -3.37 9.59 0.84
C ASN A 50 -4.80 9.04 0.82
N LEU A 51 -5.36 8.75 1.99
CA LEU A 51 -6.74 8.30 2.11
C LEU A 51 -7.72 9.40 1.71
N GLU A 52 -7.51 10.64 2.18
CA GLU A 52 -8.33 11.79 1.79
C GLU A 52 -8.26 12.03 0.27
N PHE A 53 -7.06 11.97 -0.30
CA PHE A 53 -6.86 12.05 -1.75
C PHE A 53 -7.65 10.95 -2.46
N LEU A 54 -7.57 9.70 -2.00
CA LEU A 54 -8.28 8.58 -2.59
C LEU A 54 -9.81 8.73 -2.50
N LEU A 55 -10.34 9.19 -1.37
CA LEU A 55 -11.77 9.43 -1.16
C LEU A 55 -12.31 10.56 -2.06
N LYS A 56 -11.45 11.49 -2.49
CA LYS A 56 -11.80 12.57 -3.43
C LYS A 56 -11.77 12.15 -4.91
N SER A 57 -11.68 10.86 -5.20
CA SER A 57 -11.63 10.36 -6.59
C SER A 57 -12.90 10.73 -7.37
N PRO A 58 -12.78 11.38 -8.56
CA PRO A 58 -13.95 11.84 -9.30
C PRO A 58 -14.72 10.72 -10.02
N ASN A 59 -14.08 9.56 -10.24
CA ASN A 59 -14.69 8.40 -10.87
C ASN A 59 -13.90 7.12 -10.54
N GLU A 60 -14.45 5.97 -10.92
CA GLU A 60 -13.87 4.65 -10.65
C GLU A 60 -12.49 4.46 -11.28
N THR A 61 -12.26 5.04 -12.47
CA THR A 61 -10.96 4.96 -13.16
C THR A 61 -9.87 5.67 -12.36
N GLN A 62 -10.14 6.90 -11.91
CA GLN A 62 -9.20 7.64 -11.06
C GLN A 62 -9.03 6.97 -9.69
N TYR A 63 -10.10 6.44 -9.12
CA TYR A 63 -10.04 5.68 -7.88
C TYR A 63 -9.10 4.48 -8.00
N LYS A 64 -9.23 3.66 -9.06
CA LYS A 64 -8.33 2.51 -9.31
C LYS A 64 -6.87 2.96 -9.50
N LYS A 65 -6.64 4.05 -10.23
CA LYS A 65 -5.31 4.63 -10.43
C LYS A 65 -4.70 5.08 -9.09
N TRP A 66 -5.43 5.85 -8.30
CA TRP A 66 -4.93 6.37 -7.03
C TRP A 66 -4.78 5.28 -5.97
N ARG A 67 -5.58 4.20 -6.01
CA ARG A 67 -5.33 3.00 -5.18
C ARG A 67 -3.98 2.38 -5.47
N LEU A 68 -3.59 2.29 -6.74
CA LEU A 68 -2.28 1.77 -7.13
C LEU A 68 -1.15 2.69 -6.65
N GLU A 69 -1.29 4.00 -6.83
CA GLU A 69 -0.28 4.99 -6.41
C GLU A 69 -0.13 5.08 -4.89
N THR A 70 -1.24 5.14 -4.15
CA THR A 70 -1.25 5.24 -2.69
C THR A 70 -0.98 3.90 -2.01
N GLY A 71 -1.27 2.78 -2.67
CA GLY A 71 -1.21 1.43 -2.09
C GLY A 71 -2.35 1.12 -1.11
N ILE A 72 -3.35 2.01 -0.99
CA ILE A 72 -4.51 1.82 -0.10
C ILE A 72 -5.56 1.00 -0.83
N ALA A 73 -5.82 -0.22 -0.37
CA ALA A 73 -6.85 -1.07 -0.95
C ALA A 73 -8.26 -0.74 -0.44
N LYS A 74 -8.36 -0.43 0.86
CA LYS A 74 -9.56 -0.02 1.58
C LYS A 74 -9.14 0.87 2.77
N PRO A 75 -10.04 1.71 3.31
CA PRO A 75 -9.82 2.32 4.62
C PRO A 75 -9.67 1.23 5.68
N THR A 76 -8.74 1.43 6.62
CA THR A 76 -8.53 0.55 7.75
C THR A 76 -9.67 0.61 8.75
N ILE A 77 -10.00 -0.53 9.39
CA ILE A 77 -10.97 -0.57 10.49
C ILE A 77 -10.52 0.25 11.70
N PHE A 78 -9.21 0.50 11.84
CA PHE A 78 -8.65 1.26 12.97
C PHE A 78 -9.07 2.73 12.99
N LEU A 79 -9.59 3.27 11.89
CA LEU A 79 -10.15 4.63 11.84
C LEU A 79 -11.41 4.82 12.69
N GLY A 80 -12.09 3.73 13.05
CA GLY A 80 -13.27 3.77 13.91
C GLY A 80 -12.97 3.82 15.41
N PHE A 81 -11.70 3.67 15.82
CA PHE A 81 -11.30 3.68 17.22
C PHE A 81 -10.78 5.06 17.64
N ASP A 82 -10.79 5.32 18.95
CA ASP A 82 -10.13 6.50 19.50
C ASP A 82 -8.63 6.45 19.20
N ALA A 83 -8.07 7.54 18.66
CA ALA A 83 -6.67 7.64 18.31
C ALA A 83 -5.72 7.38 19.50
N LYS A 84 -6.17 7.61 20.74
CA LYS A 84 -5.41 7.35 21.97
C LYS A 84 -5.38 5.87 22.35
N GLN A 85 -6.24 5.04 21.74
CA GLN A 85 -6.36 3.60 22.00
C GLN A 85 -5.66 2.74 20.95
N ILE A 86 -5.05 3.35 19.93
CA ILE A 86 -4.31 2.65 18.88
C ILE A 86 -2.87 3.16 18.81
N ILE A 87 -1.96 2.31 18.31
CA ILE A 87 -0.55 2.67 18.05
C ILE A 87 -0.43 3.75 16.95
N GLY A 88 -1.53 3.99 16.22
CA GLY A 88 -1.62 4.89 15.08
C GLY A 88 -1.56 4.11 13.76
N VAL A 89 -2.24 4.62 12.75
CA VAL A 89 -2.25 4.05 11.40
C VAL A 89 -0.98 4.49 10.64
N PRO A 90 -0.33 3.65 9.82
CA PRO A 90 -0.59 2.25 9.58
C PRO A 90 0.09 1.30 10.60
N GLY A 91 0.70 1.83 11.66
CA GLY A 91 1.42 1.01 12.66
C GLY A 91 0.58 -0.07 13.35
N CYS A 92 -0.74 0.05 13.35
CA CYS A 92 -1.68 -0.95 13.85
C CYS A 92 -2.24 -1.91 12.78
N PHE A 93 -1.78 -1.90 11.52
CA PHE A 93 -2.41 -2.62 10.41
C PHE A 93 -2.27 -4.14 10.39
N GLY A 94 -1.73 -4.77 11.44
CA GLY A 94 -1.65 -6.23 11.63
C GLY A 94 -1.87 -7.04 10.35
N SER A 95 -3.04 -7.66 10.23
CA SER A 95 -3.48 -8.41 9.05
C SER A 95 -4.62 -7.72 8.25
N ASP A 96 -4.83 -6.42 8.43
CA ASP A 96 -5.91 -5.65 7.81
C ASP A 96 -5.76 -5.49 6.28
#